data_AF-A0AAJ1WVT0-F1
#
_entry.id   AF-A0AAJ1WVT0-F1
#
_cell.length_a   1.000
_cell.length_b   1.000
_cell.length_c   1.000
_cell.angle_alpha   90.00
_cell.angle_beta   90.00
_cell.angle_gamma   90.00
#
_symmetry.space_group_name_H-M   'P 1'
#
loop_
_entity.id
_entity.type
_entity.pdbx_description
1 polymer ?
#
loop_
_entity_poly.entity_id
_entity_poly.type
_entity_poly.pdbx_seq_one_letter_code
_entity_poly.pdbx_strand_id
1 'polypeptide(L)'
;MIVKNEAPVIRRCLDSVKPVIDHWIIVDTGSTDGTQDIIRAAMADIPGTLVERPWVDFAYNRTEALDLARRHGDYTLVIDADDELIIPDTELPVAPGFAMPDLDAPGYDMQIHDTNLHYPRTQLFNNNFPWHYRGVLHEIAQCKTPVWTGKLPIAMRRGHDGARRRDENTYVRDAEVFEKALKTEKDPFLISRYTFYLANSYRDCGEIRKSIELYLKRTELGFWTEEIYISFMNAALLMESLDHPFDDVIATLDKAIAVNPRRVEARWHACRYCQDKKRYVEAYHYAEPGLELPVPSDGLFLRPWMYNYGLQDKFAVIAFNTGQYRACLSACLATLGCPDFPHENRLERVSLARKALAKMVDPAWGANHSAFTSVFEPNWHFSD
;
A
#
# COMPACT_ATOMS: atom_id res chain seq x y z
N MET A 1 -21.07 9.07 7.22
CA MET A 1 -19.69 9.56 7.47
C MET A 1 -19.54 9.94 8.94
N ILE A 2 -18.34 9.81 9.52
CA ILE A 2 -17.98 10.43 10.82
C ILE A 2 -16.99 11.56 10.57
N VAL A 3 -16.99 12.62 11.37
CA VAL A 3 -16.11 13.78 11.15
C VAL A 3 -15.65 14.42 12.46
N LYS A 4 -14.46 15.03 12.43
CA LYS A 4 -13.95 15.94 13.46
C LYS A 4 -12.91 16.89 12.88
N ASN A 5 -13.17 18.20 12.91
CA ASN A 5 -12.22 19.25 12.50
C ASN A 5 -11.66 19.09 11.08
N GLU A 6 -12.56 18.94 10.09
CA GLU A 6 -12.22 18.76 8.68
C GLU A 6 -12.66 19.94 7.80
N ALA A 7 -12.83 21.14 8.37
CA ALA A 7 -13.20 22.34 7.62
C ALA A 7 -12.32 22.61 6.38
N PRO A 8 -10.98 22.33 6.40
CA PRO A 8 -10.13 22.56 5.23
C PRO A 8 -10.39 21.63 4.04
N VAL A 9 -10.96 20.44 4.26
CA VAL A 9 -11.00 19.37 3.23
C VAL A 9 -12.40 18.85 2.93
N ILE A 10 -13.34 18.93 3.89
CA ILE A 10 -14.63 18.24 3.77
C ILE A 10 -15.47 18.68 2.56
N ARG A 11 -15.31 19.92 2.11
CA ARG A 11 -16.06 20.43 0.97
C ARG A 11 -15.80 19.61 -0.30
N ARG A 12 -14.55 19.23 -0.55
CA ARG A 12 -14.14 18.38 -1.69
C ARG A 12 -14.85 17.02 -1.63
N CYS A 13 -14.82 16.39 -0.46
CA CYS A 13 -15.49 15.11 -0.25
C CYS A 13 -17.00 15.22 -0.55
N LEU A 14 -17.68 16.21 0.06
CA LEU A 14 -19.10 16.43 -0.12
C LEU A 14 -19.46 16.65 -1.60
N ASP A 15 -18.78 17.59 -2.28
CA ASP A 15 -19.06 17.88 -3.69
C ASP A 15 -18.92 16.62 -4.58
N SER A 16 -18.02 15.69 -4.26
CA SER A 16 -17.84 14.44 -5.01
C SER A 16 -18.93 13.38 -4.80
N VAL A 17 -19.60 13.39 -3.63
CA VAL A 17 -20.65 12.40 -3.32
C VAL A 17 -22.06 12.89 -3.66
N LYS A 18 -22.29 14.20 -3.71
CA LYS A 18 -23.61 14.79 -3.99
C LYS A 18 -24.30 14.22 -5.25
N PRO A 19 -23.58 13.92 -6.35
CA PRO A 19 -24.22 13.38 -7.55
C PRO A 19 -24.81 11.97 -7.42
N VAL A 20 -24.47 11.23 -6.36
CA VAL A 20 -24.79 9.79 -6.25
C VAL A 20 -25.52 9.40 -4.96
N ILE A 21 -25.97 10.38 -4.17
CA ILE A 21 -26.69 10.13 -2.92
C ILE A 21 -28.03 10.87 -2.88
N ASP A 22 -29.05 10.19 -2.37
CA ASP A 22 -30.39 10.76 -2.15
C ASP A 22 -30.59 11.25 -0.72
N HIS A 23 -29.76 10.77 0.21
CA HIS A 23 -29.82 11.13 1.62
C HIS A 23 -28.42 11.12 2.25
N TRP A 24 -28.20 11.95 3.27
CA TRP A 24 -26.93 11.97 4.01
C TRP A 24 -27.12 11.87 5.52
N ILE A 25 -26.20 11.17 6.18
CA ILE A 25 -26.01 11.17 7.63
C ILE A 25 -24.53 11.40 7.92
N ILE A 26 -24.25 12.47 8.66
CA ILE A 26 -22.90 12.78 9.14
C ILE A 26 -22.94 12.84 10.66
N VAL A 27 -22.07 12.08 11.31
CA VAL A 27 -21.89 12.10 12.76
C VAL A 27 -20.67 12.96 13.08
N ASP A 28 -20.90 14.14 13.64
CA ASP A 28 -19.85 15.02 14.13
C ASP A 28 -19.45 14.61 15.55
N THR A 29 -18.14 14.43 15.77
CA THR A 29 -17.59 13.91 17.03
C THR A 29 -16.91 15.00 17.87
N GLY A 30 -17.37 16.23 17.72
CA GLY A 30 -16.93 17.41 18.47
C GLY A 30 -15.99 18.29 17.66
N SER A 31 -16.39 18.69 16.45
CA SER A 31 -15.69 19.71 15.66
C SER A 31 -15.82 21.08 16.31
N THR A 32 -14.77 21.89 16.21
CA THR A 32 -14.68 23.25 16.76
C THR A 32 -14.17 24.27 15.75
N ASP A 33 -13.99 23.87 14.49
CA ASP A 33 -13.34 24.64 13.42
C ASP A 33 -14.31 25.16 12.34
N GLY A 34 -15.63 25.01 12.56
CA GLY A 34 -16.65 25.38 11.58
C GLY A 34 -17.01 24.28 10.57
N THR A 35 -16.46 23.07 10.71
CA THR A 35 -16.82 21.90 9.87
C THR A 35 -18.33 21.71 9.72
N GLN A 36 -19.07 21.85 10.82
CA GLN A 36 -20.52 21.68 10.85
C GLN A 36 -21.26 22.66 9.93
N ASP A 37 -20.82 23.92 9.87
CA ASP A 37 -21.46 24.94 9.05
C ASP A 37 -21.20 24.71 7.55
N ILE A 38 -19.99 24.24 7.21
CA ILE A 38 -19.65 23.84 5.84
C ILE A 38 -20.53 22.67 5.41
N ILE A 39 -20.72 21.67 6.25
CA ILE A 39 -21.60 20.53 5.96
C ILE A 39 -23.02 21.00 5.70
N ARG A 40 -23.60 21.80 6.62
CA ARG A 40 -24.98 22.29 6.48
C ARG A 40 -25.17 23.09 5.19
N ALA A 41 -24.22 23.96 4.86
CA ALA A 41 -24.28 24.77 3.65
C ALA A 41 -24.11 23.92 2.37
N ALA A 42 -23.15 23.00 2.36
CA ALA A 42 -22.85 22.17 1.19
C ALA A 42 -23.94 21.13 0.90
N MET A 43 -24.68 20.66 1.90
CA MET A 43 -25.68 19.60 1.78
C MET A 43 -27.13 20.10 1.88
N ALA A 44 -27.36 21.41 1.85
CA ALA A 44 -28.67 22.04 2.09
C ALA A 44 -29.77 21.60 1.10
N ASP A 45 -29.39 21.15 -0.09
CA ASP A 45 -30.24 20.73 -1.21
C ASP A 45 -30.55 19.22 -1.22
N ILE A 46 -29.97 18.44 -0.30
CA ILE A 46 -30.17 16.99 -0.21
C ILE A 46 -30.75 16.66 1.19
N PRO A 47 -31.81 15.84 1.29
CA PRO A 47 -32.32 15.38 2.57
C PRO A 47 -31.21 14.76 3.44
N GLY A 48 -31.13 15.15 4.70
CA GLY A 48 -30.15 14.53 5.59
C GLY A 48 -30.03 15.18 6.94
N THR A 49 -29.15 14.65 7.77
CA THR A 49 -29.00 15.08 9.16
C THR A 49 -27.53 15.08 9.59
N LEU A 50 -27.11 16.18 10.19
CA LEU A 50 -25.88 16.28 10.97
C LEU A 50 -26.21 15.95 12.43
N VAL A 51 -25.55 14.93 12.98
CA VAL A 51 -25.79 14.41 14.32
C VAL A 51 -24.54 14.59 15.16
N GLU A 52 -24.65 15.23 16.32
CA GLU A 52 -23.53 15.37 17.24
C GLU A 52 -23.48 14.21 18.24
N ARG A 53 -22.31 13.60 18.40
CA ARG A 53 -22.07 12.47 19.30
C ARG A 53 -20.71 12.57 19.99
N PRO A 54 -20.57 12.04 21.21
CA PRO A 54 -19.25 11.92 21.81
C PRO A 54 -18.39 10.93 21.01
N TRP A 55 -17.10 11.25 20.91
CA TRP A 55 -16.11 10.30 20.40
C TRP A 55 -15.93 9.14 21.38
N VAL A 56 -16.01 7.91 20.87
CA VAL A 56 -15.69 6.68 21.62
C VAL A 56 -14.50 5.99 20.96
N ASP A 57 -14.71 5.47 19.74
CA ASP A 57 -13.69 4.90 18.86
C ASP A 57 -14.22 4.82 17.42
N PHE A 58 -13.35 4.47 16.47
CA PHE A 58 -13.70 4.43 15.04
C PHE A 58 -14.82 3.44 14.74
N ALA A 59 -14.76 2.21 15.26
CA ALA A 59 -15.77 1.20 14.97
C ALA A 59 -17.13 1.56 15.59
N TYR A 60 -17.14 2.07 16.82
CA TYR A 60 -18.35 2.49 17.51
C TYR A 60 -19.05 3.61 16.74
N ASN A 61 -18.34 4.72 16.49
CA ASN A 61 -18.95 5.89 15.85
C ASN A 61 -19.28 5.62 14.36
N ARG A 62 -18.49 4.80 13.64
CA ARG A 62 -18.88 4.37 12.28
C ARG A 62 -20.10 3.46 12.27
N THR A 63 -20.22 2.54 13.24
CA THR A 63 -21.40 1.68 13.37
C THR A 63 -22.63 2.51 13.72
N GLU A 64 -22.50 3.48 14.62
CA GLU A 64 -23.58 4.42 14.94
C GLU A 64 -24.02 5.22 13.69
N ALA A 65 -23.07 5.75 12.91
CA ALA A 65 -23.39 6.45 11.67
C ALA A 65 -24.08 5.55 10.64
N LEU A 66 -23.63 4.30 10.51
CA LEU A 66 -24.22 3.30 9.63
C LEU A 66 -25.67 2.97 10.06
N ASP A 67 -25.88 2.72 11.35
CA ASP A 67 -27.21 2.39 11.89
C ASP A 67 -28.21 3.54 11.76
N LEU A 68 -27.76 4.78 11.96
CA LEU A 68 -28.57 5.98 11.71
C LEU A 68 -28.98 6.10 10.23
N ALA A 69 -28.11 5.71 9.30
CA ALA A 69 -28.36 5.79 7.86
C ALA A 69 -29.32 4.71 7.33
N ARG A 70 -29.37 3.53 7.97
CA ARG A 70 -30.10 2.34 7.47
C ARG A 70 -31.55 2.59 7.04
N ARG A 71 -32.26 3.44 7.76
CA ARG A 71 -33.69 3.71 7.52
C ARG A 71 -33.96 4.70 6.37
N HIS A 72 -32.91 5.22 5.73
CA HIS A 72 -32.99 6.32 4.76
C HIS A 72 -32.63 5.91 3.32
N GLY A 73 -32.40 4.61 3.06
CA GLY A 73 -32.12 4.10 1.71
C GLY A 73 -31.88 2.59 1.70
N ASP A 74 -31.76 2.01 0.51
CA ASP A 74 -31.47 0.58 0.34
C ASP A 74 -30.00 0.26 0.58
N TYR A 75 -29.11 1.22 0.27
CA TYR A 75 -27.68 1.11 0.43
C TYR A 75 -27.11 2.31 1.20
N THR A 76 -26.06 2.07 1.99
CA THR A 76 -25.29 3.12 2.65
C THR A 76 -23.86 3.16 2.12
N LEU A 77 -23.47 4.30 1.55
CA LEU A 77 -22.07 4.61 1.21
C LEU A 77 -21.34 5.14 2.44
N VAL A 78 -20.17 4.58 2.75
CA VAL A 78 -19.27 5.10 3.78
C VAL A 78 -18.01 5.67 3.13
N ILE A 79 -17.69 6.91 3.47
CA ILE A 79 -16.53 7.65 2.96
C ILE A 79 -15.97 8.51 4.10
N ASP A 80 -14.65 8.73 4.08
CA ASP A 80 -13.94 9.59 5.03
C ASP A 80 -13.94 11.04 4.52
N ALA A 81 -13.89 12.00 5.43
CA ALA A 81 -14.09 13.42 5.10
C ALA A 81 -12.98 14.04 4.23
N ASP A 82 -11.82 13.39 4.14
CA ASP A 82 -10.69 13.78 3.31
C ASP A 82 -10.63 13.00 1.97
N ASP A 83 -11.47 11.98 1.78
CA ASP A 83 -11.53 11.17 0.55
C ASP A 83 -12.47 11.80 -0.50
N GLU A 84 -12.28 11.41 -1.77
CA GLU A 84 -13.05 11.92 -2.90
C GLU A 84 -13.54 10.76 -3.80
N LEU A 85 -14.81 10.79 -4.22
CA LEU A 85 -15.32 9.86 -5.24
C LEU A 85 -14.87 10.25 -6.63
N ILE A 86 -14.32 9.30 -7.37
CA ILE A 86 -13.77 9.50 -8.71
C ILE A 86 -14.19 8.42 -9.70
N ILE A 87 -14.08 8.72 -10.99
CA ILE A 87 -14.16 7.75 -12.09
C ILE A 87 -12.76 7.15 -12.31
N PRO A 88 -12.56 5.82 -12.13
CA PRO A 88 -11.24 5.20 -12.06
C PRO A 88 -10.30 5.51 -13.23
N ASP A 89 -10.83 5.53 -14.47
CA ASP A 89 -10.00 5.72 -15.67
C ASP A 89 -9.59 7.17 -15.92
N THR A 90 -10.36 8.13 -15.40
CA THR A 90 -10.14 9.56 -15.65
C THR A 90 -9.61 10.31 -14.44
N GLU A 91 -9.69 9.71 -13.24
CA GLU A 91 -9.38 10.36 -11.95
C GLU A 91 -10.21 11.63 -11.68
N LEU A 92 -11.23 11.90 -12.51
CA LEU A 92 -12.11 13.04 -12.36
C LEU A 92 -13.17 12.74 -11.29
N PRO A 93 -13.63 13.76 -10.54
CA PRO A 93 -14.74 13.61 -9.62
C PRO A 93 -15.97 13.09 -10.33
N VAL A 94 -16.79 12.30 -9.62
CA VAL A 94 -18.09 11.89 -10.14
C VAL A 94 -18.95 13.13 -10.41
N ALA A 95 -19.52 13.21 -11.61
CA ALA A 95 -20.27 14.39 -12.07
C ALA A 95 -21.80 14.13 -12.06
N PRO A 96 -22.64 15.19 -12.03
CA PRO A 96 -24.08 15.07 -12.22
C PRO A 96 -24.43 14.28 -13.48
N GLY A 97 -25.40 13.36 -13.38
CA GLY A 97 -25.81 12.48 -14.48
C GLY A 97 -25.11 11.12 -14.49
N PHE A 98 -24.18 10.86 -13.57
CA PHE A 98 -23.70 9.50 -13.32
C PHE A 98 -24.86 8.62 -12.82
N ALA A 99 -25.10 7.50 -13.49
CA ALA A 99 -26.08 6.52 -13.06
C ALA A 99 -25.36 5.36 -12.38
N MET A 100 -25.71 5.09 -11.11
CA MET A 100 -25.28 3.87 -10.45
C MET A 100 -25.83 2.65 -11.22
N PRO A 101 -25.05 1.56 -11.34
CA PRO A 101 -25.56 0.32 -11.91
C PRO A 101 -26.67 -0.26 -11.02
N ASP A 102 -27.48 -1.17 -11.57
CA ASP A 102 -28.45 -1.92 -10.77
C ASP A 102 -27.71 -2.68 -9.66
N LEU A 103 -28.18 -2.51 -8.42
CA LEU A 103 -27.52 -3.06 -7.24
C LEU A 103 -28.30 -4.26 -6.66
N ASP A 104 -27.67 -5.44 -6.60
CA ASP A 104 -28.23 -6.65 -6.00
C ASP A 104 -27.32 -7.31 -4.93
N ALA A 105 -26.03 -6.95 -4.89
CA ALA A 105 -25.08 -7.48 -3.93
C ALA A 105 -25.33 -6.98 -2.49
N PRO A 106 -25.03 -7.81 -1.46
CA PRO A 106 -25.06 -7.37 -0.06
C PRO A 106 -24.08 -6.24 0.26
N GLY A 107 -23.00 -6.09 -0.50
CA GLY A 107 -22.07 -4.98 -0.42
C GLY A 107 -21.24 -4.85 -1.70
N TYR A 108 -20.54 -3.73 -1.86
CA TYR A 108 -19.69 -3.49 -3.02
C TYR A 108 -18.32 -2.96 -2.64
N ASP A 109 -17.31 -3.52 -3.31
CA ASP A 109 -15.94 -3.07 -3.26
C ASP A 109 -15.71 -1.91 -4.23
N MET A 110 -15.04 -0.89 -3.73
CA MET A 110 -14.53 0.24 -4.50
C MET A 110 -13.01 0.19 -4.49
N GLN A 111 -12.38 0.54 -5.62
CA GLN A 111 -10.93 0.73 -5.63
C GLN A 111 -10.59 1.98 -4.81
N ILE A 112 -9.64 1.85 -3.90
CA ILE A 112 -9.06 2.96 -3.14
C ILE A 112 -7.74 3.31 -3.82
N HIS A 113 -7.60 4.54 -4.27
CA HIS A 113 -6.40 5.07 -4.91
C HIS A 113 -5.63 5.89 -3.87
N ASP A 114 -4.51 5.35 -3.38
CA ASP A 114 -3.65 5.94 -2.36
C ASP A 114 -2.24 6.17 -2.92
N THR A 115 -2.02 7.34 -3.54
CA THR A 115 -0.77 7.76 -4.21
C THR A 115 -0.23 6.74 -5.23
N ASN A 116 0.46 5.68 -4.77
CA ASN A 116 1.07 4.62 -5.58
C ASN A 116 0.52 3.23 -5.25
N LEU A 117 -0.56 3.14 -4.46
CA LEU A 117 -1.16 1.89 -4.02
C LEU A 117 -2.66 1.90 -4.33
N HIS A 118 -3.11 0.90 -5.09
CA HIS A 118 -4.53 0.67 -5.36
C HIS A 118 -4.98 -0.62 -4.67
N TYR A 119 -6.11 -0.58 -3.96
CA TYR A 119 -6.67 -1.77 -3.32
C TYR A 119 -8.20 -1.70 -3.20
N PRO A 120 -8.92 -2.83 -3.28
CA PRO A 120 -10.36 -2.83 -3.06
C PRO A 120 -10.69 -2.67 -1.57
N ARG A 121 -11.76 -1.93 -1.27
CA ARG A 121 -12.40 -1.87 0.05
C ARG A 121 -13.91 -1.83 -0.10
N THR A 122 -14.63 -2.64 0.66
CA THR A 122 -16.09 -2.59 0.71
C THR A 122 -16.54 -1.26 1.34
N GLN A 123 -17.27 -0.45 0.58
CA GLN A 123 -17.67 0.90 0.99
C GLN A 123 -19.15 1.20 0.76
N LEU A 124 -19.86 0.35 0.01
CA LEU A 124 -21.31 0.44 -0.17
C LEU A 124 -21.97 -0.79 0.44
N PHE A 125 -22.92 -0.60 1.36
CA PHE A 125 -23.50 -1.68 2.15
C PHE A 125 -25.02 -1.73 1.97
N ASN A 126 -25.57 -2.90 1.63
CA ASN A 126 -27.02 -3.08 1.60
C ASN A 126 -27.59 -3.05 3.02
N ASN A 127 -28.55 -2.15 3.28
CA ASN A 127 -29.10 -1.89 4.59
C ASN A 127 -29.98 -3.02 5.14
N ASN A 128 -30.42 -3.97 4.30
CA ASN A 128 -31.10 -5.19 4.74
C ASN A 128 -30.15 -6.20 5.41
N PHE A 129 -28.84 -6.02 5.25
CA PHE A 129 -27.84 -6.89 5.84
C PHE A 129 -27.22 -6.27 7.10
N PRO A 130 -26.94 -7.07 8.16
CA PRO A 130 -26.43 -6.59 9.44
C PRO A 130 -24.92 -6.27 9.42
N TRP A 131 -24.52 -5.34 8.55
CA TRP A 131 -23.19 -4.73 8.53
C TRP A 131 -22.88 -3.91 9.79
N HIS A 132 -21.65 -3.98 10.28
CA HIS A 132 -21.16 -3.15 11.38
C HIS A 132 -19.65 -3.03 11.29
N TYR A 133 -19.07 -2.00 11.92
CA TYR A 133 -17.63 -1.89 12.02
C TYR A 133 -17.10 -2.53 13.30
N ARG A 134 -15.89 -3.06 13.22
CA ARG A 134 -15.21 -3.66 14.37
C ARG A 134 -13.72 -3.34 14.34
N GLY A 135 -13.15 -3.06 15.51
CA GLY A 135 -11.76 -2.68 15.69
C GLY A 135 -11.63 -1.26 16.27
N VAL A 136 -10.77 -1.06 17.26
CA VAL A 136 -10.58 0.28 17.87
C VAL A 136 -9.97 1.31 16.90
N LEU A 137 -9.11 0.82 16.00
CA LEU A 137 -8.40 1.55 14.96
C LEU A 137 -8.12 0.57 13.81
N HIS A 138 -8.02 1.08 12.57
CA HIS A 138 -7.95 0.25 11.35
C HIS A 138 -9.11 -0.76 11.29
N GLU A 139 -10.29 -0.25 11.61
CA GLU A 139 -11.56 -0.95 11.69
C GLU A 139 -11.97 -1.55 10.36
N ILE A 140 -12.64 -2.70 10.44
CA ILE A 140 -13.18 -3.41 9.28
C ILE A 140 -14.70 -3.39 9.33
N ALA A 141 -15.33 -3.25 8.16
CA ALA A 141 -16.73 -3.55 8.00
C ALA A 141 -16.91 -5.07 7.98
N GLN A 142 -17.87 -5.58 8.74
CA GLN A 142 -18.22 -6.98 8.82
C GLN A 142 -19.74 -7.14 8.79
N CYS A 143 -20.22 -8.13 8.03
CA CYS A 143 -21.60 -8.56 8.12
C CYS A 143 -21.74 -9.74 9.09
N LYS A 144 -22.80 -9.76 9.91
CA LYS A 144 -23.09 -10.89 10.82
C LYS A 144 -23.56 -12.15 10.07
N THR A 145 -23.92 -12.03 8.80
CA THR A 145 -24.29 -13.15 7.93
C THR A 145 -23.25 -13.34 6.82
N PRO A 146 -23.12 -14.55 6.24
CA PRO A 146 -22.35 -14.74 5.03
C PRO A 146 -22.85 -13.81 3.91
N VAL A 147 -21.93 -13.16 3.23
CA VAL A 147 -22.21 -12.18 2.17
C VAL A 147 -21.15 -12.29 1.08
N TRP A 148 -21.50 -11.86 -0.11
CA TRP A 148 -20.57 -11.65 -1.22
C TRP A 148 -20.51 -10.16 -1.55
N THR A 149 -19.46 -9.73 -2.24
CA THR A 149 -19.30 -8.34 -2.67
C THR A 149 -19.30 -8.24 -4.20
N GLY A 150 -20.00 -7.23 -4.72
CA GLY A 150 -19.88 -6.79 -6.11
C GLY A 150 -18.74 -5.80 -6.29
N LYS A 151 -18.50 -5.36 -7.52
CA LYS A 151 -17.58 -4.26 -7.85
C LYS A 151 -18.37 -3.08 -8.40
N LEU A 152 -17.93 -1.87 -8.08
CA LEU A 152 -18.51 -0.65 -8.63
C LEU A 152 -17.60 0.00 -9.68
N PRO A 153 -18.17 0.69 -10.69
CA PRO A 153 -17.41 1.48 -11.67
C PRO A 153 -17.00 2.87 -11.12
N ILE A 154 -16.80 2.97 -9.81
CA ILE A 154 -16.36 4.17 -9.10
C ILE A 154 -15.24 3.79 -8.11
N ALA A 155 -14.34 4.74 -7.87
CA ALA A 155 -13.23 4.59 -6.94
C ALA A 155 -13.25 5.72 -5.90
N MET A 156 -12.45 5.55 -4.84
CA MET A 156 -12.16 6.60 -3.85
C MET A 156 -10.70 6.99 -3.97
N ARG A 157 -10.44 8.27 -4.26
CA ARG A 157 -9.12 8.84 -4.09
C ARG A 157 -8.93 9.22 -2.63
N ARG A 158 -7.90 8.68 -2.01
CA ARG A 158 -7.63 8.90 -0.60
C ARG A 158 -7.02 10.27 -0.35
N GLY A 159 -7.54 11.00 0.64
CA GLY A 159 -6.93 12.23 1.12
C GLY A 159 -5.65 12.00 1.94
N HIS A 160 -4.72 12.95 1.88
CA HIS A 160 -3.53 12.98 2.74
C HIS A 160 -3.41 14.29 3.54
N ASP A 161 -4.47 15.08 3.54
CA ASP A 161 -4.59 16.42 4.09
C ASP A 161 -5.62 16.51 5.23
N GLY A 162 -6.07 15.37 5.77
CA GLY A 162 -6.96 15.30 6.94
C GLY A 162 -6.30 15.66 8.28
N ALA A 163 -7.11 15.91 9.30
CA ALA A 163 -6.66 16.44 10.59
C ALA A 163 -5.64 15.55 11.31
N ARG A 164 -5.80 14.22 11.26
CA ARG A 164 -4.90 13.28 11.93
C ARG A 164 -3.47 13.32 11.40
N ARG A 165 -3.27 13.60 10.10
CA ARG A 165 -1.92 13.65 9.52
C ARG A 165 -1.14 14.90 9.91
N ARG A 166 -1.82 15.96 10.37
CA ARG A 166 -1.19 17.19 10.86
C ARG A 166 -0.69 17.08 12.30
N ASP A 167 -1.02 16.00 13.00
CA ASP A 167 -0.63 15.80 14.40
C ASP A 167 0.56 14.84 14.50
N GLU A 168 1.70 15.38 14.94
CA GLU A 168 2.96 14.66 15.13
C GLU A 168 2.85 13.51 16.16
N ASN A 169 1.89 13.59 17.08
CA ASN A 169 1.68 12.59 18.14
C ASN A 169 0.65 11.52 17.76
N THR A 170 0.20 11.46 16.50
CA THR A 170 -0.80 10.48 16.07
C THR A 170 -0.36 9.05 16.32
N TYR A 171 0.86 8.67 15.94
CA TYR A 171 1.32 7.29 16.10
C TYR A 171 1.55 6.89 17.56
N VAL A 172 1.95 7.84 18.42
CA VAL A 172 2.07 7.60 19.87
C VAL A 172 0.70 7.28 20.47
N ARG A 173 -0.32 8.08 20.17
CA ARG A 173 -1.69 7.85 20.65
C ARG A 173 -2.29 6.57 20.09
N ASP A 174 -2.03 6.26 18.83
CA ASP A 174 -2.49 5.01 18.21
C ASP A 174 -1.89 3.80 18.92
N ALA A 175 -0.61 3.87 19.31
CA ALA A 175 0.02 2.82 20.10
C ALA A 175 -0.68 2.65 21.46
N GLU A 176 -0.93 3.73 22.20
CA GLU A 176 -1.63 3.69 23.49
C GLU A 176 -3.03 3.08 23.38
N VAL A 177 -3.77 3.39 22.31
CA VAL A 177 -5.09 2.81 22.02
C VAL A 177 -5.01 1.30 21.85
N PHE A 178 -4.07 0.80 21.04
CA PHE A 178 -3.90 -0.64 20.84
C PHE A 178 -3.39 -1.35 22.09
N GLU A 179 -2.47 -0.76 22.86
CA GLU A 179 -2.02 -1.33 24.13
C GLU A 179 -3.16 -1.48 25.12
N LYS A 180 -4.02 -0.47 25.22
CA LYS A 180 -5.21 -0.54 26.07
C LYS A 180 -6.18 -1.62 25.58
N ALA A 181 -6.43 -1.69 24.27
CA ALA A 181 -7.33 -2.69 23.69
C ALA A 181 -6.83 -4.12 23.90
N LEU A 182 -5.54 -4.38 23.70
CA LEU A 182 -4.93 -5.71 23.85
C LEU A 182 -5.00 -6.26 25.28
N LYS A 183 -5.17 -5.41 26.31
CA LYS A 183 -5.32 -5.86 27.71
C LYS A 183 -6.65 -6.57 27.95
N THR A 184 -7.70 -6.25 27.19
CA THR A 184 -9.05 -6.77 27.42
C THR A 184 -9.66 -7.50 26.23
N GLU A 185 -9.05 -7.37 25.04
CA GLU A 185 -9.51 -8.06 23.84
C GLU A 185 -9.39 -9.59 23.99
N LYS A 186 -10.42 -10.31 23.53
CA LYS A 186 -10.50 -11.77 23.62
C LYS A 186 -10.59 -12.43 22.27
N ASP A 187 -10.91 -11.68 21.22
CA ASP A 187 -10.99 -12.24 19.88
C ASP A 187 -9.60 -12.44 19.26
N PRO A 188 -9.21 -13.69 18.95
CA PRO A 188 -7.89 -13.97 18.39
C PRO A 188 -7.59 -13.23 17.07
N PHE A 189 -8.60 -13.01 16.23
CA PHE A 189 -8.44 -12.28 14.98
C PHE A 189 -8.11 -10.81 15.25
N LEU A 190 -8.83 -10.15 16.18
CA LEU A 190 -8.52 -8.77 16.56
C LEU A 190 -7.19 -8.65 17.30
N ILE A 191 -6.85 -9.60 18.17
CA ILE A 191 -5.54 -9.63 18.83
C ILE A 191 -4.43 -9.67 17.78
N SER A 192 -4.58 -10.49 16.73
CA SER A 192 -3.62 -10.54 15.63
C SER A 192 -3.49 -9.18 14.93
N ARG A 193 -4.61 -8.55 14.54
CA ARG A 193 -4.59 -7.24 13.86
C ARG A 193 -4.05 -6.12 14.75
N TYR A 194 -4.48 -6.03 16.00
CA TYR A 194 -4.00 -5.04 16.96
C TYR A 194 -2.50 -5.18 17.21
N THR A 195 -1.99 -6.41 17.26
CA THR A 195 -0.54 -6.66 17.40
C THR A 195 0.22 -6.13 16.17
N PHE A 196 -0.30 -6.35 14.96
CA PHE A 196 0.30 -5.84 13.72
C PHE A 196 0.29 -4.31 13.66
N TYR A 197 -0.84 -3.67 13.93
CA TYR A 197 -0.95 -2.22 13.87
C TYR A 197 -0.24 -1.52 15.02
N LEU A 198 -0.18 -2.10 16.22
CA LEU A 198 0.67 -1.60 17.29
C LEU A 198 2.16 -1.62 16.90
N ALA A 199 2.61 -2.69 16.21
CA ALA A 199 3.96 -2.74 15.68
C ALA A 199 4.23 -1.63 14.66
N ASN A 200 3.27 -1.35 13.76
CA ASN A 200 3.34 -0.22 12.83
C ASN A 200 3.40 1.12 13.57
N SER A 201 2.52 1.36 14.55
CA SER A 201 2.51 2.60 15.33
C SER A 201 3.83 2.81 16.07
N TYR A 202 4.40 1.76 16.67
CA TYR A 202 5.70 1.85 17.33
C TYR A 202 6.86 2.08 16.36
N ARG A 203 6.81 1.51 15.15
CA ARG A 203 7.77 1.83 14.10
C ARG A 203 7.71 3.31 13.76
N ASP A 204 6.50 3.81 13.51
CA ASP A 204 6.26 5.15 12.97
C ASP A 204 6.48 6.26 14.02
N CYS A 205 6.38 5.95 15.33
CA CYS A 205 6.78 6.86 16.41
C CYS A 205 8.24 6.70 16.88
N GLY A 206 9.03 5.81 16.27
CA GLY A 206 10.46 5.64 16.56
C GLY A 206 10.80 4.68 17.71
N GLU A 207 9.82 3.99 18.29
CA GLU A 207 10.02 2.95 19.32
C GLU A 207 10.43 1.61 18.70
N ILE A 208 11.57 1.61 17.99
CA ILE A 208 12.00 0.53 17.07
C ILE A 208 12.06 -0.85 17.74
N ARG A 209 12.59 -0.93 18.98
CA ARG A 209 12.73 -2.22 19.69
C ARG A 209 11.38 -2.86 20.01
N LYS A 210 10.40 -2.06 20.47
CA LYS A 210 9.03 -2.56 20.74
C LYS A 210 8.35 -3.01 19.45
N SER A 211 8.58 -2.26 18.36
CA SER A 211 8.06 -2.62 17.04
C SER A 211 8.58 -3.99 16.57
N ILE A 212 9.89 -4.26 16.68
CA ILE A 212 10.48 -5.56 16.33
C ILE A 212 9.83 -6.69 17.15
N GLU A 213 9.74 -6.53 18.48
CA GLU A 213 9.14 -7.55 19.36
C GLU A 213 7.70 -7.88 18.93
N LEU A 214 6.90 -6.86 18.65
CA LEU A 214 5.50 -7.04 18.27
C LEU A 214 5.33 -7.60 16.86
N TYR A 215 6.18 -7.22 15.90
CA TYR A 215 6.16 -7.86 14.59
C TYR A 215 6.49 -9.35 14.69
N LEU A 216 7.52 -9.72 15.44
CA LEU A 216 7.86 -11.13 15.65
C LEU A 216 6.70 -11.87 16.35
N LYS A 217 6.13 -11.30 17.40
CA LYS A 217 4.93 -11.83 18.05
C LYS A 217 3.76 -11.98 17.08
N ARG A 218 3.53 -11.01 16.19
CA ARG A 218 2.45 -11.06 15.19
C ARG A 218 2.56 -12.30 14.31
N THR A 219 3.78 -12.73 13.98
CA THR A 219 3.99 -13.91 13.12
C THR A 219 3.48 -15.22 13.72
N GLU A 220 3.37 -15.29 15.04
CA GLU A 220 2.94 -16.48 15.78
C GLU A 220 1.40 -16.58 15.91
N LEU A 221 0.66 -15.51 15.56
CA LEU A 221 -0.77 -15.41 15.79
C LEU A 221 -1.65 -15.93 14.64
N GLY A 222 -1.07 -16.35 13.52
CA GLY A 222 -1.81 -16.90 12.36
C GLY A 222 -2.65 -15.86 11.59
N PHE A 223 -3.78 -16.30 11.04
CA PHE A 223 -4.68 -15.52 10.16
C PHE A 223 -4.05 -15.15 8.81
N TRP A 224 -4.17 -13.88 8.40
CA TRP A 224 -3.79 -13.45 7.06
C TRP A 224 -2.28 -13.51 6.85
N THR A 225 -1.84 -14.32 5.89
CA THR A 225 -0.42 -14.59 5.61
C THR A 225 0.34 -13.34 5.14
N GLU A 226 -0.34 -12.38 4.51
CA GLU A 226 0.28 -11.12 4.08
C GLU A 226 0.72 -10.26 5.26
N GLU A 227 -0.05 -10.21 6.35
CA GLU A 227 0.40 -9.51 7.57
C GLU A 227 1.60 -10.22 8.21
N ILE A 228 1.65 -11.55 8.18
CA ILE A 228 2.79 -12.34 8.69
C ILE A 228 4.04 -12.06 7.84
N TYR A 229 3.92 -12.08 6.51
CA TYR A 229 4.98 -11.74 5.57
C TYR A 229 5.56 -10.34 5.85
N ILE A 230 4.68 -9.34 5.91
CA ILE A 230 5.08 -7.95 6.17
C ILE A 230 5.69 -7.79 7.55
N SER A 231 5.22 -8.56 8.54
CA SER A 231 5.78 -8.53 9.90
C SER A 231 7.22 -9.05 9.95
N PHE A 232 7.51 -10.21 9.33
CA PHE A 232 8.89 -10.68 9.23
C PHE A 232 9.78 -9.70 8.46
N MET A 233 9.30 -9.20 7.31
CA MET A 233 10.07 -8.26 6.50
C MET A 233 10.37 -6.97 7.27
N ASN A 234 9.38 -6.34 7.91
CA ASN A 234 9.60 -5.12 8.68
C ASN A 234 10.48 -5.37 9.91
N ALA A 235 10.28 -6.48 10.63
CA ALA A 235 11.16 -6.84 11.75
C ALA A 235 12.62 -6.91 11.29
N ALA A 236 12.91 -7.56 10.17
CA ALA A 236 14.27 -7.67 9.63
C ALA A 236 14.86 -6.30 9.25
N LEU A 237 14.10 -5.43 8.59
CA LEU A 237 14.57 -4.08 8.22
C LEU A 237 14.85 -3.21 9.46
N LEU A 238 14.04 -3.34 10.50
CA LEU A 238 14.27 -2.64 11.76
C LEU A 238 15.45 -3.22 12.53
N MET A 239 15.62 -4.55 12.53
CA MET A 239 16.81 -5.21 13.09
C MET A 239 18.09 -4.72 12.40
N GLU A 240 18.08 -4.61 11.07
CA GLU A 240 19.18 -4.01 10.31
C GLU A 240 19.46 -2.56 10.74
N SER A 241 18.42 -1.73 10.93
CA SER A 241 18.59 -0.34 11.37
C SER A 241 19.20 -0.19 12.77
N LEU A 242 19.13 -1.23 13.58
CA LEU A 242 19.73 -1.31 14.92
C LEU A 242 21.04 -2.10 14.93
N ASP A 243 21.64 -2.36 13.77
CA ASP A 243 22.89 -3.11 13.59
C ASP A 243 22.86 -4.51 14.25
N HIS A 244 21.71 -5.19 14.21
CA HIS A 244 21.64 -6.60 14.62
C HIS A 244 22.58 -7.48 13.77
N PRO A 245 23.00 -8.65 14.29
CA PRO A 245 23.84 -9.58 13.54
C PRO A 245 23.26 -9.91 12.16
N PHE A 246 24.14 -9.97 11.16
CA PHE A 246 23.73 -10.20 9.76
C PHE A 246 22.87 -11.46 9.60
N ASP A 247 23.29 -12.57 10.23
CA ASP A 247 22.60 -13.86 10.10
C ASP A 247 21.19 -13.81 10.70
N ASP A 248 20.96 -13.00 11.75
CA ASP A 248 19.62 -12.84 12.34
C ASP A 248 18.68 -12.07 11.40
N VAL A 249 19.19 -11.02 10.74
CA VAL A 249 18.43 -10.23 9.76
C VAL A 249 18.06 -11.11 8.57
N ILE A 250 19.04 -11.83 8.00
CA ILE A 250 18.81 -12.72 6.86
C ILE A 250 17.87 -13.87 7.21
N ALA A 251 18.05 -14.52 8.36
CA ALA A 251 17.15 -15.58 8.80
C ALA A 251 15.71 -15.09 8.97
N THR A 252 15.51 -13.82 9.35
CA THR A 252 14.18 -13.21 9.45
C THR A 252 13.59 -12.92 8.08
N LEU A 253 14.39 -12.46 7.10
CA LEU A 253 13.96 -12.32 5.70
C LEU A 253 13.64 -13.67 5.04
N ASP A 254 14.40 -14.72 5.34
CA ASP A 254 14.14 -16.09 4.88
C ASP A 254 12.77 -16.58 5.36
N LYS A 255 12.40 -16.28 6.61
CA LYS A 255 11.06 -16.57 7.14
C LYS A 255 9.97 -15.82 6.36
N ALA A 256 10.18 -14.55 6.01
CA ALA A 256 9.25 -13.82 5.14
C ALA A 256 9.11 -14.51 3.77
N ILE A 257 10.23 -14.86 3.13
CA ILE A 257 10.23 -15.56 1.83
C ILE A 257 9.50 -16.91 1.93
N ALA A 258 9.70 -17.65 3.02
CA ALA A 258 9.02 -18.93 3.24
C ALA A 258 7.49 -18.78 3.40
N VAL A 259 7.03 -17.68 4.01
CA VAL A 259 5.59 -17.39 4.17
C VAL A 259 4.92 -17.11 2.82
N ASN A 260 5.56 -16.32 1.96
CA ASN A 260 5.05 -16.09 0.60
C ASN A 260 6.20 -16.07 -0.43
N PRO A 261 6.54 -17.23 -1.01
CA PRO A 261 7.65 -17.35 -1.97
C PRO A 261 7.42 -16.61 -3.29
N ARG A 262 6.17 -16.21 -3.58
CA ARG A 262 5.76 -15.51 -4.81
C ARG A 262 5.97 -13.99 -4.72
N ARG A 263 6.38 -13.46 -3.56
CA ARG A 263 6.67 -12.04 -3.37
C ARG A 263 8.15 -11.73 -3.52
N VAL A 264 8.44 -10.59 -4.16
CA VAL A 264 9.80 -10.15 -4.47
C VAL A 264 10.41 -9.33 -3.35
N GLU A 265 9.62 -8.63 -2.53
CA GLU A 265 10.15 -7.58 -1.65
C GLU A 265 11.17 -8.08 -0.62
N ALA A 266 10.88 -9.17 0.09
CA ALA A 266 11.81 -9.78 1.02
C ALA A 266 13.08 -10.30 0.31
N ARG A 267 12.95 -10.86 -0.90
CA ARG A 267 14.09 -11.29 -1.72
C ARG A 267 14.96 -10.10 -2.11
N TRP A 268 14.34 -9.00 -2.53
CA TRP A 268 15.02 -7.77 -2.89
C TRP A 268 15.79 -7.20 -1.70
N HIS A 269 15.18 -7.16 -0.51
CA HIS A 269 15.84 -6.68 0.70
C HIS A 269 17.01 -7.57 1.14
N ALA A 270 16.84 -8.91 1.10
CA ALA A 270 17.92 -9.85 1.40
C ALA A 270 19.08 -9.72 0.40
N CYS A 271 18.75 -9.69 -0.89
CA CYS A 271 19.68 -9.45 -1.98
C CYS A 271 20.49 -8.16 -1.79
N ARG A 272 19.81 -7.03 -1.52
CA ARG A 272 20.46 -5.74 -1.26
C ARG A 272 21.37 -5.84 -0.04
N TYR A 273 20.90 -6.40 1.07
CA TYR A 273 21.68 -6.44 2.30
C TYR A 273 22.94 -7.32 2.15
N CYS A 274 22.84 -8.47 1.49
CA CYS A 274 23.99 -9.30 1.11
C CYS A 274 24.98 -8.52 0.22
N GLN A 275 24.47 -7.78 -0.77
CA GLN A 275 25.29 -6.95 -1.66
C GLN A 275 26.03 -5.84 -0.89
N ASP A 276 25.37 -5.14 0.03
CA ASP A 276 25.95 -4.08 0.86
C ASP A 276 27.09 -4.62 1.73
N LYS A 277 26.99 -5.88 2.17
CA LYS A 277 28.06 -6.61 2.88
C LYS A 277 29.06 -7.33 1.95
N LYS A 278 28.98 -7.12 0.64
CA LYS A 278 29.83 -7.76 -0.40
C LYS A 278 29.75 -9.30 -0.44
N ARG A 279 28.67 -9.89 0.09
CA ARG A 279 28.36 -11.33 0.04
C ARG A 279 27.63 -11.66 -1.27
N TYR A 280 28.31 -11.49 -2.40
CA TYR A 280 27.67 -11.53 -3.73
C TYR A 280 27.10 -12.90 -4.11
N VAL A 281 27.71 -14.00 -3.68
CA VAL A 281 27.19 -15.36 -3.96
C VAL A 281 25.83 -15.57 -3.28
N GLU A 282 25.69 -15.14 -2.03
CA GLU A 282 24.41 -15.22 -1.31
C GLU A 282 23.38 -14.27 -1.90
N ALA A 283 23.79 -13.06 -2.25
CA ALA A 283 22.92 -12.10 -2.94
C ALA A 283 22.34 -12.70 -4.24
N TYR A 284 23.14 -13.49 -4.96
CA TYR A 284 22.70 -14.17 -6.19
C TYR A 284 21.57 -15.17 -5.92
N HIS A 285 21.69 -15.97 -4.85
CA HIS A 285 20.67 -16.96 -4.47
C HIS A 285 19.31 -16.33 -4.11
N TYR A 286 19.30 -15.09 -3.62
CA TYR A 286 18.06 -14.36 -3.38
C TYR A 286 17.48 -13.75 -4.65
N ALA A 287 18.34 -13.19 -5.50
CA ALA A 287 17.94 -12.47 -6.69
C ALA A 287 17.39 -13.38 -7.80
N GLU A 288 18.12 -14.43 -8.16
CA GLU A 288 17.80 -15.28 -9.31
C GLU A 288 16.37 -15.85 -9.28
N PRO A 289 15.88 -16.45 -8.17
CA PRO A 289 14.52 -17.02 -8.15
C PRO A 289 13.41 -15.96 -8.18
N GLY A 290 13.73 -14.69 -7.95
CA GLY A 290 12.75 -13.61 -7.97
C GLY A 290 12.62 -12.91 -9.32
N LEU A 291 13.54 -13.12 -10.27
CA LEU A 291 13.57 -12.37 -11.54
C LEU A 291 12.36 -12.63 -12.44
N GLU A 292 11.76 -13.82 -12.33
CA GLU A 292 10.61 -14.22 -13.16
C GLU A 292 9.27 -14.04 -12.44
N LEU A 293 9.27 -13.55 -11.19
CA LEU A 293 8.04 -13.38 -10.43
C LEU A 293 7.27 -12.14 -10.92
N PRO A 294 6.01 -12.29 -11.36
CA PRO A 294 5.17 -11.15 -11.71
C PRO A 294 4.68 -10.43 -10.46
N VAL A 295 4.25 -9.17 -10.62
CA VAL A 295 3.53 -8.46 -9.55
C VAL A 295 2.24 -9.24 -9.22
N PRO A 296 2.03 -9.65 -7.95
CA PRO A 296 0.80 -10.33 -7.55
C PRO A 296 -0.45 -9.48 -7.82
N SER A 297 -1.57 -10.12 -8.13
CA SER A 297 -2.88 -9.46 -8.26
C SER A 297 -3.42 -8.93 -6.94
N ASP A 298 -2.95 -9.49 -5.84
CA ASP A 298 -3.34 -9.20 -4.47
C ASP A 298 -2.12 -9.28 -3.55
N GLY A 299 -2.10 -8.43 -2.51
CA GLY A 299 -1.01 -8.42 -1.54
C GLY A 299 -1.01 -7.14 -0.71
N LEU A 300 -0.50 -7.25 0.52
CA LEU A 300 -0.43 -6.10 1.42
C LEU A 300 0.83 -5.29 1.11
N PHE A 301 0.65 -4.01 0.78
CA PHE A 301 1.73 -3.05 0.52
C PHE A 301 2.71 -3.48 -0.58
N LEU A 302 2.20 -3.99 -1.71
CA LEU A 302 3.04 -4.34 -2.86
C LEU A 302 3.92 -3.15 -3.31
N ARG A 303 5.12 -3.45 -3.82
CA ARG A 303 6.07 -2.46 -4.35
C ARG A 303 6.42 -2.78 -5.81
N PRO A 304 5.57 -2.38 -6.79
CA PRO A 304 5.72 -2.78 -8.19
C PRO A 304 7.11 -2.51 -8.78
N TRP A 305 7.76 -1.41 -8.41
CA TRP A 305 9.11 -1.08 -8.90
C TRP A 305 10.16 -2.16 -8.59
N MET A 306 10.02 -2.89 -7.47
CA MET A 306 10.94 -3.99 -7.11
C MET A 306 10.85 -5.16 -8.08
N TYR A 307 9.65 -5.40 -8.64
CA TYR A 307 9.38 -6.42 -9.65
C TYR A 307 9.79 -5.93 -11.04
N ASN A 308 9.38 -4.70 -11.40
CA ASN A 308 9.56 -4.16 -12.75
C ASN A 308 11.04 -4.00 -13.12
N TYR A 309 11.87 -3.51 -12.18
CA TYR A 309 13.29 -3.31 -12.44
C TYR A 309 14.19 -3.52 -11.22
N GLY A 310 13.69 -3.35 -10.00
CA GLY A 310 14.53 -3.24 -8.80
C GLY A 310 15.37 -4.49 -8.52
N LEU A 311 14.80 -5.68 -8.68
CA LEU A 311 15.54 -6.93 -8.49
C LEU A 311 16.52 -7.20 -9.64
N GLN A 312 16.10 -6.95 -10.88
CA GLN A 312 16.93 -7.07 -12.08
C GLN A 312 18.17 -6.15 -12.01
N ASP A 313 17.98 -4.93 -11.50
CA ASP A 313 19.03 -3.93 -11.30
C ASP A 313 20.09 -4.44 -10.29
N LYS A 314 19.65 -4.98 -9.14
CA LYS A 314 20.56 -5.61 -8.17
C LYS A 314 21.26 -6.83 -8.75
N PHE A 315 20.51 -7.70 -9.42
CA PHE A 315 21.03 -8.91 -10.05
C PHE A 315 22.15 -8.60 -11.04
N ALA A 316 22.02 -7.55 -11.86
CA ALA A 316 23.07 -7.17 -12.79
C ALA A 316 24.40 -6.81 -12.08
N VAL A 317 24.35 -6.12 -10.92
CA VAL A 317 25.56 -5.83 -10.13
C VAL A 317 26.16 -7.12 -9.56
N ILE A 318 25.31 -8.00 -9.06
CA ILE A 318 25.72 -9.27 -8.44
C ILE A 318 26.32 -10.23 -9.47
N ALA A 319 25.69 -10.35 -10.63
CA ALA A 319 26.16 -11.16 -11.75
C ALA A 319 27.56 -10.70 -12.21
N PHE A 320 27.82 -9.38 -12.24
CA PHE A 320 29.16 -8.88 -12.55
C PHE A 320 30.20 -9.33 -11.51
N ASN A 321 29.90 -9.17 -10.22
CA ASN A 321 30.83 -9.49 -9.13
C ASN A 321 31.02 -11.00 -8.91
N THR A 322 30.12 -11.83 -9.43
CA THR A 322 30.25 -13.30 -9.44
C THR A 322 30.83 -13.85 -10.75
N GLY A 323 31.27 -12.99 -11.66
CA GLY A 323 31.90 -13.39 -12.94
C GLY A 323 30.92 -13.81 -14.05
N GLN A 324 29.62 -13.66 -13.82
CA GLN A 324 28.56 -13.99 -14.77
C GLN A 324 28.28 -12.83 -15.73
N TYR A 325 29.29 -12.43 -16.49
CA TYR A 325 29.26 -11.21 -17.30
C TYR A 325 28.15 -11.19 -18.36
N ARG A 326 27.82 -12.34 -18.95
CA ARG A 326 26.69 -12.44 -19.92
C ARG A 326 25.34 -12.19 -19.25
N ALA A 327 25.12 -12.74 -18.06
CA ALA A 327 23.91 -12.51 -17.27
C ALA A 327 23.83 -11.04 -16.83
N CYS A 328 24.96 -10.46 -16.39
CA CYS A 328 25.06 -9.04 -16.08
C CYS A 328 24.65 -8.15 -17.26
N LEU A 329 25.22 -8.39 -18.46
CA LEU A 329 24.90 -7.60 -19.65
C LEU A 329 23.41 -7.71 -20.00
N SER A 330 22.86 -8.92 -20.02
CA SER A 330 21.43 -9.16 -20.28
C SER A 330 20.56 -8.39 -19.29
N ALA A 331 20.88 -8.47 -18.00
CA ALA A 331 20.13 -7.79 -16.96
C ALA A 331 20.25 -6.26 -17.05
N CYS A 332 21.42 -5.72 -17.40
CA CYS A 332 21.58 -4.29 -17.64
C CYS A 332 20.72 -3.79 -18.80
N LEU A 333 20.67 -4.53 -19.91
CA LEU A 333 19.86 -4.16 -21.07
C LEU A 333 18.36 -4.23 -20.74
N ALA A 334 17.93 -5.26 -20.01
CA ALA A 334 16.55 -5.37 -19.54
C ALA A 334 16.15 -4.19 -18.63
N THR A 335 16.98 -3.87 -17.63
CA THR A 335 16.74 -2.72 -16.74
C THR A 335 16.71 -1.39 -17.51
N LEU A 336 17.62 -1.17 -18.46
CA LEU A 336 17.64 0.04 -19.30
C LEU A 336 16.43 0.14 -20.23
N GLY A 337 15.86 -0.99 -20.65
CA GLY A 337 14.64 -1.05 -21.44
C GLY A 337 13.36 -0.78 -20.64
N CYS A 338 13.41 -0.83 -19.31
CA CYS A 338 12.27 -0.51 -18.46
C CYS A 338 12.02 1.01 -18.44
N PRO A 339 10.82 1.50 -18.80
CA PRO A 339 10.50 2.93 -18.75
C PRO A 339 10.62 3.52 -17.34
N ASP A 340 10.17 2.77 -16.33
CA ASP A 340 10.14 3.20 -14.92
C ASP A 340 11.52 3.26 -14.26
N PHE A 341 12.57 2.78 -14.92
CA PHE A 341 13.92 2.79 -14.34
C PHE A 341 14.43 4.23 -14.19
N PRO A 342 14.83 4.67 -12.98
CA PRO A 342 15.17 6.06 -12.68
C PRO A 342 16.24 6.63 -13.61
N HIS A 343 16.00 7.83 -14.14
CA HIS A 343 16.89 8.47 -15.10
C HIS A 343 18.30 8.70 -14.54
N GLU A 344 18.42 9.08 -13.28
CA GLU A 344 19.72 9.29 -12.62
C GLU A 344 20.59 8.02 -12.59
N ASN A 345 19.99 6.83 -12.56
CA ASN A 345 20.70 5.55 -12.43
C ASN A 345 21.10 4.94 -13.79
N ARG A 346 20.57 5.48 -14.91
CA ARG A 346 20.79 4.93 -16.26
C ARG A 346 22.27 4.96 -16.67
N LEU A 347 22.99 6.04 -16.36
CA LEU A 347 24.41 6.17 -16.73
C LEU A 347 25.28 5.12 -16.03
N GLU A 348 25.01 4.86 -14.75
CA GLU A 348 25.72 3.81 -14.00
C GLU A 348 25.46 2.43 -14.62
N ARG A 349 24.21 2.14 -14.98
CA ARG A 349 23.83 0.86 -15.59
C ARG A 349 24.45 0.66 -16.98
N VAL A 350 24.53 1.71 -17.80
CA VAL A 350 25.26 1.69 -19.09
C VAL A 350 26.76 1.42 -18.86
N SER A 351 27.36 2.07 -17.87
CA SER A 351 28.77 1.86 -17.52
C SER A 351 29.04 0.40 -17.12
N LEU A 352 28.17 -0.19 -16.30
CA LEU A 352 28.28 -1.59 -15.92
C LEU A 352 28.12 -2.55 -17.11
N ALA A 353 27.15 -2.30 -18.00
CA ALA A 353 26.95 -3.08 -19.22
C ALA A 353 28.22 -3.11 -20.09
N ARG A 354 28.86 -1.94 -20.28
CA ARG A 354 30.13 -1.84 -21.03
C ARG A 354 31.26 -2.61 -20.35
N LYS A 355 31.37 -2.52 -19.01
CA LYS A 355 32.37 -3.29 -18.24
C LYS A 355 32.15 -4.79 -18.38
N ALA A 356 30.90 -5.25 -18.32
CA ALA A 356 30.55 -6.66 -18.50
C ALA A 356 30.92 -7.14 -19.90
N LEU A 357 30.55 -6.38 -20.93
CA LEU A 357 30.90 -6.69 -22.32
C LEU A 357 32.42 -6.81 -22.51
N ALA A 358 33.20 -5.86 -21.97
CA ALA A 358 34.66 -5.89 -22.05
C ALA A 358 35.29 -7.12 -21.36
N LYS A 359 34.64 -7.68 -20.34
CA LYS A 359 35.08 -8.91 -19.66
C LYS A 359 34.68 -10.19 -20.40
N MET A 360 33.73 -10.13 -21.32
CA MET A 360 33.33 -11.25 -22.18
C MET A 360 34.22 -11.42 -23.41
N VAL A 361 34.93 -10.35 -23.81
CA VAL A 361 35.90 -10.39 -24.90
C VAL A 361 37.23 -10.85 -24.30
N ASP A 362 37.65 -12.07 -24.61
CA ASP A 362 38.96 -12.61 -24.18
C ASP A 362 40.10 -11.72 -24.75
N PRO A 363 41.03 -11.19 -23.92
CA PRO A 363 42.20 -10.46 -24.41
C PRO A 363 43.21 -11.34 -25.15
N ALA A 364 43.09 -12.66 -25.08
CA ALA A 364 44.03 -13.59 -25.68
C ALA A 364 43.29 -14.67 -26.46
N TRP A 365 42.77 -14.31 -27.64
CA TRP A 365 42.95 -15.06 -28.89
C TRP A 365 42.21 -14.33 -30.01
N GLY A 366 42.97 -13.85 -30.99
CA GLY A 366 42.49 -13.62 -32.35
C GLY A 366 41.35 -12.62 -32.50
N ALA A 367 41.69 -11.47 -33.06
CA ALA A 367 40.75 -10.70 -33.87
C ALA A 367 40.13 -11.62 -34.95
N ASN A 368 39.03 -12.28 -34.63
CA ASN A 368 37.94 -12.38 -35.60
C ASN A 368 37.21 -11.06 -35.46
N HIS A 369 37.63 -10.12 -36.30
CA HIS A 369 36.77 -9.03 -36.72
C HIS A 369 35.36 -9.59 -36.90
N SER A 370 34.42 -9.10 -36.10
CA SER A 370 33.04 -9.11 -36.56
C SER A 370 33.07 -8.49 -37.96
N ALA A 371 32.64 -9.24 -38.98
CA ALA A 371 32.46 -8.70 -40.32
C ALA A 371 31.35 -7.61 -40.36
N PHE A 372 30.78 -7.26 -39.21
CA PHE A 372 29.92 -6.11 -39.03
C PHE A 372 30.74 -4.89 -38.59
N THR A 373 31.27 -4.15 -39.56
CA THR A 373 31.41 -2.70 -39.44
C THR A 373 30.07 -2.07 -39.79
N SER A 374 29.21 -1.82 -38.81
CA SER A 374 28.21 -0.77 -38.99
C SER A 374 28.89 0.56 -38.70
N VAL A 375 29.18 1.33 -39.73
CA VAL A 375 29.45 2.76 -39.56
C VAL A 375 28.14 3.36 -39.07
N PHE A 376 28.06 3.68 -37.79
CA PHE A 376 26.95 4.44 -37.25
C PHE A 376 27.12 5.89 -37.72
N GLU A 377 26.44 6.27 -38.79
CA GLU A 377 26.21 7.67 -39.16
C GLU A 377 24.85 8.10 -38.58
N PRO A 378 24.83 8.93 -37.52
CA PRO A 378 23.56 9.46 -37.03
C PRO A 378 23.09 10.57 -37.98
N ASN A 379 22.16 10.25 -38.88
CA ASN A 379 21.36 11.26 -39.56
C ASN A 379 20.36 11.85 -38.57
N TRP A 380 20.80 12.83 -37.79
CA TRP A 380 19.90 13.75 -37.12
C TRP A 380 19.32 14.68 -38.18
N HIS A 381 18.15 14.31 -38.71
CA HIS A 381 17.29 15.29 -39.36
C HIS A 381 16.70 16.17 -38.27
N PHE A 382 17.29 17.35 -38.08
CA PHE A 382 16.57 18.46 -37.46
C PHE A 382 15.53 18.93 -38.47
N SER A 383 14.27 18.65 -38.20
CA SER A 383 13.15 19.31 -38.86
C SER A 383 13.01 20.71 -38.28
N ASP A 384 13.22 21.71 -39.15
CA ASP A 384 12.85 23.12 -38.92
C ASP A 384 11.34 23.30 -38.73
#